data_AF-A0A660WBW9-F1
#
_entry.id   AF-A0A660WBW9-F1
#
_cell.length_a   1.000
_cell.length_b   1.000
_cell.length_c   1.000
_cell.angle_alpha   90.00
_cell.angle_beta   90.00
_cell.angle_gamma   90.00
#
_symmetry.space_group_name_H-M   'P 1'
#
loop_
_entity.id
_entity.type
_entity.pdbx_description
1 polymer ?
#
loop_
_entity_poly.entity_id
_entity_poly.type
_entity_poly.pdbx_seq_one_letter_code
_entity_poly.pdbx_strand_id
1 'polypeptide(L)' 'KYLYSHVEESTQFYGIPNEFHLSAKTTNRLERIFKEIKRRHKAFGRFPNTKSCQRWVYALIKEGLIPQYRRIKSAQDY' A
#
# COMPACT_ATOMS: atom_id res chain seq x y z
N LYS A 1 1.01 24.37 11.46
CA LYS A 1 0.58 24.88 10.14
C LYS A 1 0.05 23.75 9.24
N TYR A 2 0.82 22.68 8.98
CA TYR A 2 0.38 21.54 8.14
C TYR A 2 -0.81 20.75 8.69
N LEU A 3 -0.84 20.49 10.00
CA LEU A 3 -1.95 19.76 10.64
C LEU A 3 -3.28 20.48 10.43
N TYR A 4 -3.31 21.80 10.67
CA TYR A 4 -4.50 22.63 10.54
C TYR A 4 -5.04 22.69 9.10
N SER A 5 -4.18 22.57 8.08
CA SER A 5 -4.61 22.54 6.69
C SER A 5 -5.14 21.18 6.23
N HIS A 6 -4.97 20.12 7.03
CA HIS A 6 -5.37 18.75 6.70
C HIS A 6 -6.24 18.12 7.80
N VAL A 7 -6.93 18.96 8.59
CA VAL A 7 -7.80 18.49 9.68
C VAL A 7 -8.92 17.61 9.13
N GLU A 8 -9.52 18.02 8.02
CA GLU A 8 -10.62 17.31 7.39
C GLU A 8 -10.22 15.89 6.93
N GLU A 9 -9.05 15.71 6.32
CA GLU A 9 -8.59 14.36 5.95
C GLU A 9 -8.20 13.54 7.19
N SER A 10 -7.63 14.20 8.21
CA SER A 10 -7.19 13.51 9.44
C SER A 10 -8.37 13.02 10.29
N THR A 11 -9.53 13.69 10.24
CA THR A 11 -10.73 13.28 10.99
C THR A 11 -11.48 12.12 10.35
N GLN A 12 -11.25 11.81 9.07
CA GLN A 12 -11.85 10.64 8.41
C GLN A 12 -11.55 9.32 9.12
N PHE A 13 -10.44 9.26 9.87
CA PHE A 13 -10.09 8.12 10.72
C PHE A 13 -11.23 7.71 11.67
N TYR A 14 -11.96 8.68 12.23
CA TYR A 14 -13.05 8.42 13.17
C TYR A 14 -14.32 7.86 12.52
N GLY A 15 -14.43 7.94 11.19
CA GLY A 15 -15.52 7.32 10.43
C GLY A 15 -15.33 5.82 10.17
N ILE A 16 -14.16 5.27 10.47
CA ILE A 16 -13.84 3.86 10.26
C ILE A 16 -14.40 3.02 11.43
N PRO A 17 -14.94 1.80 11.21
CA PRO A 17 -15.30 0.90 12.29
C PRO A 17 -14.13 0.62 13.25
N ASN A 18 -14.43 0.54 14.56
CA ASN A 18 -13.43 0.36 15.62
C ASN A 18 -12.55 -0.89 15.44
N GLU A 19 -13.08 -1.95 14.82
CA GLU A 19 -12.35 -3.18 14.51
C GLU A 19 -11.12 -2.93 13.62
N PHE A 20 -11.14 -1.90 12.77
CA PHE A 20 -10.02 -1.57 11.89
C PHE A 20 -9.07 -0.54 12.47
N HIS A 21 -9.42 0.15 13.57
CA HIS A 21 -8.61 1.23 14.13
C HIS A 21 -7.20 0.79 14.50
N LEU A 22 -7.03 -0.42 15.06
CA LEU A 22 -5.71 -0.95 15.39
C LEU A 22 -4.81 -1.04 14.15
N SER A 23 -5.39 -1.46 13.02
CA SER A 23 -4.67 -1.57 11.76
C SER A 23 -4.45 -0.21 11.09
N ALA A 24 -5.42 0.70 11.16
CA ALA A 24 -5.37 2.03 10.55
C ALA A 24 -4.45 3.01 11.30
N LYS A 25 -4.23 2.82 12.60
CA LYS A 25 -3.32 3.65 13.42
C LYS A 25 -1.84 3.50 13.06
N THR A 26 -1.45 2.43 12.37
CA THR A 26 -0.04 2.15 12.08
C THR A 26 0.19 1.93 10.59
N THR A 27 1.32 2.44 10.10
CA THR A 27 1.75 2.27 8.71
C THR A 27 2.68 1.08 8.53
N ASN A 28 2.98 0.31 9.58
CA ASN A 28 3.94 -0.82 9.59
C ASN A 28 3.74 -1.79 8.41
N ARG A 29 2.48 -2.14 8.10
CA ARG A 29 2.16 -3.03 6.98
C ARG A 29 2.47 -2.38 5.63
N LEU A 30 2.09 -1.12 5.45
CA LEU A 30 2.35 -0.34 4.24
C LEU A 30 3.85 -0.15 4.01
N GLU A 31 4.59 0.24 5.06
CA GLU A 31 6.03 0.41 5.01
C GLU A 31 6.76 -0.87 4.60
N ARG A 32 6.33 -2.02 5.15
CA ARG A 32 6.91 -3.32 4.80
C ARG A 32 6.65 -3.70 3.35
N ILE A 33 5.46 -3.42 2.81
CA ILE A 33 5.14 -3.61 1.39
C ILE A 33 5.99 -2.69 0.52
N PHE A 34 6.05 -1.40 0.82
CA PHE A 34 6.85 -0.45 0.05
C PHE A 34 8.34 -0.77 0.07
N LYS A 35 8.87 -1.25 1.20
CA LYS A 35 10.26 -1.68 1.31
C LYS A 35 10.55 -2.87 0.37
N GLU A 36 9.65 -3.83 0.30
CA GLU A 36 9.79 -4.98 -0.60
C GLU A 36 9.71 -4.59 -2.08
N ILE A 37 8.77 -3.71 -2.44
CA ILE A 37 8.67 -3.16 -3.80
C ILE A 37 9.97 -2.44 -4.18
N LYS A 38 10.48 -1.55 -3.33
CA LYS A 38 11.75 -0.85 -3.58
C LYS A 38 12.93 -1.82 -3.72
N ARG A 39 13.00 -2.85 -2.87
CA ARG A 39 14.06 -3.88 -2.92
C ARG A 39 14.05 -4.61 -4.26
N ARG A 40 12.88 -5.03 -4.75
CA ARG A 40 12.76 -5.71 -6.05
C ARG A 40 13.00 -4.75 -7.21
N HIS A 41 12.52 -3.51 -7.12
CA HIS A 41 12.74 -2.48 -8.14
C HIS A 41 14.24 -2.22 -8.34
N LYS A 42 15.04 -2.22 -7.26
CA LYS A 42 16.49 -2.01 -7.34
C LYS A 42 17.20 -3.04 -8.24
N ALA A 43 16.67 -4.26 -8.36
CA ALA A 43 17.23 -5.29 -9.25
C ALA A 43 16.94 -5.02 -10.74
N PHE A 44 15.89 -4.26 -11.08
CA PHE A 44 15.53 -3.93 -12.46
C PHE A 44 16.35 -2.77 -13.04
N GLY A 45 16.93 -1.91 -12.20
CA GLY A 45 17.67 -0.72 -12.62
C GLY A 45 16.77 0.37 -13.21
N ARG A 46 16.27 0.20 -14.44
CA ARG A 46 15.37 1.13 -15.13
C ARG A 46 14.35 0.39 -16.00
N PHE A 47 13.09 0.80 -15.91
CA PHE A 47 12.05 0.29 -16.81
C PHE A 47 12.13 0.96 -18.20
N PRO A 48 11.82 0.22 -19.28
CA PRO A 48 11.85 0.77 -20.64
C PRO A 48 10.79 1.86 -20.86
N ASN A 49 9.69 1.85 -20.10
CA ASN A 49 8.67 2.89 -20.09
C ASN A 49 7.79 2.79 -18.82
N THR A 50 6.99 3.83 -18.57
CA THR A 50 6.09 3.93 -17.41
C THR A 50 5.04 2.82 -17.37
N LYS A 51 4.49 2.40 -18.51
CA LYS A 51 3.47 1.33 -18.58
C LYS A 51 4.03 -0.02 -18.13
N SER A 52 5.29 -0.31 -18.44
CA SER A 52 5.97 -1.53 -17.99
C SER A 52 6.20 -1.52 -16.46
N CYS A 53 6.55 -0.36 -15.88
CA CYS A 53 6.63 -0.21 -14.43
C CYS A 53 5.26 -0.43 -13.76
N GLN A 54 4.19 0.17 -14.31
CA GLN A 54 2.82 -0.01 -13.80
C GLN A 54 2.39 -1.48 -13.82
N ARG A 55 2.60 -2.18 -14.95
CA ARG A 55 2.28 -3.62 -15.06
C ARG A 55 3.05 -4.45 -14.06
N TRP A 56 4.32 -4.13 -13.84
CA TRP A 56 5.14 -4.84 -12.87
C TRP A 56 4.65 -4.64 -11.42
N VAL A 57 4.31 -3.40 -11.03
CA VAL A 57 3.73 -3.12 -9.71
C VAL A 57 2.37 -3.81 -9.55
N TYR A 58 1.52 -3.74 -10.58
CA TYR A 58 0.21 -4.41 -10.57
C TYR A 58 0.36 -5.92 -10.36
N ALA A 59 1.24 -6.58 -11.10
CA ALA A 59 1.51 -8.01 -10.93
C ALA A 59 2.04 -8.34 -9.53
N LEU A 60 2.88 -7.48 -8.94
CA LEU A 60 3.36 -7.69 -7.57
C LEU A 60 2.25 -7.68 -6.52
N ILE A 61 1.31 -6.75 -6.66
CA ILE A 61 0.25 -6.52 -5.66
C ILE A 61 -0.94 -7.44 -5.91
N LYS A 62 -1.46 -7.50 -7.14
CA LYS A 62 -2.69 -8.22 -7.47
C LYS A 62 -2.50 -9.72 -7.63
N GLU A 63 -1.45 -10.15 -8.33
CA GLU A 63 -1.18 -11.58 -8.57
C GLU A 63 -0.46 -12.25 -7.37
N GLY A 64 -0.19 -11.50 -6.30
CA GLY A 64 0.40 -12.05 -5.08
C GLY A 64 1.81 -12.60 -5.29
N LEU A 65 2.59 -12.00 -6.21
CA LEU A 65 4.00 -12.35 -6.45
C LEU A 65 4.92 -11.96 -5.28
N ILE A 66 4.39 -11.26 -4.27
CA ILE A 66 5.00 -11.14 -2.95
C ILE A 66 4.35 -12.22 -2.05
N PRO A 67 5.02 -13.36 -1.79
CA PRO A 67 4.40 -14.53 -1.15
C PRO A 67 3.77 -14.22 0.21
N GLN A 68 4.41 -13.36 1.01
CA GLN A 68 3.89 -12.97 2.32
C GLN A 68 2.57 -12.14 2.27
N TYR A 69 2.18 -11.65 1.10
CA TYR A 69 0.99 -10.81 0.89
C TYR A 69 -0.02 -11.43 -0.09
N ARG A 70 0.19 -12.69 -0.51
CA ARG A 70 -0.71 -13.40 -1.44
C ARG A 70 -2.16 -13.53 -0.91
N ARG A 71 -2.36 -13.41 0.39
CA ARG A 71 -3.67 -13.51 1.07
C ARG A 71 -4.30 -12.15 1.44
N ILE A 72 -3.81 -11.03 0.91
CA ILE A 72 -4.50 -9.75 1.10
C ILE A 72 -5.84 -9.84 0.34
N LYS A 73 -6.92 -10.00 1.10
CA LYS A 73 -8.29 -9.88 0.59
C LYS A 73 -8.51 -8.46 0.08
N SER A 74 -9.11 -8.32 -1.10
CA SER A 74 -9.55 -7.03 -1.63
C SER A 74 -10.62 -6.44 -0.68
N ALA A 75 -10.76 -5.12 -0.67
CA ALA A 75 -11.89 -4.48 0.03
C ALA A 75 -13.26 -4.91 -0.54
N GLN A 76 -13.28 -5.46 -1.77
CA GLN A 76 -14.47 -6.10 -2.36
C GLN A 76 -14.75 -7.53 -1.85
N ASP A 77 -13.82 -8.13 -1.09
CA ASP A 77 -13.96 -9.48 -0.54
C ASP A 77 -14.56 -9.46 0.90
N TYR A 78 -14.99 -8.29 1.37
CA TYR A 78 -15.65 -8.00 2.65
C TYR A 78 -17.00 -7.32 2.36
#